data_AF-A0A0L0F3U5-F1
#
_entry.id   AF-A0A0L0F3U5-F1
#
_cell.length_a   1.000
_cell.length_b   1.000
_cell.length_c   1.000
_cell.angle_alpha   90.00
_cell.angle_beta   90.00
_cell.angle_gamma   90.00
#
_symmetry.space_group_name_H-M   'P 1'
#
loop_
_entity.id
_entity.type
_entity.pdbx_description
1 polymer ?
#
loop_
_entity_poly.entity_id
_entity_poly.type
_entity_poly.pdbx_seq_one_letter_code
_entity_poly.pdbx_strand_id
1 'polypeptide(L)' 'MSITSNEVNFLVYRYLQESGFIHSAFCFGHESFVFKSNINGMDVPPGTLVSMIQK' A
#
# COMPACT_ATOMS: atom_id res chain seq x y z
N MET A 1 -15.70 0.44 -10.86
CA MET A 1 -14.46 -0.31 -10.56
C MET A 1 -14.49 -0.63 -9.07
N SER A 2 -14.42 -1.90 -8.69
CA SER A 2 -14.37 -2.28 -7.28
C SER A 2 -12.92 -2.51 -6.93
N ILE A 3 -12.39 -1.73 -6.00
CA ILE A 3 -11.07 -1.98 -5.40
C ILE A 3 -11.22 -3.08 -4.35
N THR A 4 -10.28 -4.01 -4.33
CA THR A 4 -10.22 -5.08 -3.33
C THR A 4 -9.49 -4.63 -2.08
N SER A 5 -9.76 -5.25 -0.93
CA SER A 5 -9.06 -4.94 0.32
C SER A 5 -7.54 -5.14 0.20
N ASN A 6 -7.10 -6.11 -0.59
CA ASN A 6 -5.66 -6.35 -0.82
C ASN A 6 -5.01 -5.18 -1.57
N GLU A 7 -5.68 -4.63 -2.57
CA GLU A 7 -5.20 -3.46 -3.31
C GLU A 7 -5.15 -2.22 -2.42
N VAL A 8 -6.19 -1.97 -1.62
CA VAL A 8 -6.19 -0.87 -0.64
C VAL A 8 -5.03 -1.03 0.34
N ASN A 9 -4.89 -2.20 0.94
CA ASN A 9 -3.82 -2.47 1.90
C ASN A 9 -2.44 -2.28 1.28
N PHE A 10 -2.23 -2.75 0.04
CA PHE A 10 -0.96 -2.56 -0.65
C PHE A 10 -0.64 -1.08 -0.87
N LEU A 11 -1.62 -0.28 -1.30
CA LEU A 11 -1.44 1.16 -1.51
C LEU A 11 -1.17 1.92 -0.21
N VAL A 12 -1.85 1.57 0.88
CA VAL A 12 -1.61 2.14 2.22
C VAL A 12 -0.21 1.77 2.70
N TYR A 13 0.18 0.49 2.61
CA TYR A 13 1.52 0.03 2.98
C TYR A 13 2.61 0.80 2.22
N ARG A 14 2.45 0.95 0.90
CA ARG A 14 3.38 1.71 0.05
C ARG A 14 3.47 3.17 0.45
N TYR A 15 2.35 3.82 0.71
CA TYR A 15 2.34 5.20 1.19
C TYR A 15 3.10 5.36 2.53
N LEU A 16 2.92 4.43 3.46
CA LEU A 16 3.64 4.46 4.74
C LEU A 16 5.15 4.34 4.54
N GLN A 17 5.60 3.48 3.61
CA GLN A 17 7.01 3.37 3.26
C GLN A 17 7.53 4.65 2.59
N GLU A 18 6.81 5.17 1.59
CA GLU A 18 7.19 6.34 0.80
C GLU A 18 7.25 7.63 1.65
N SER A 19 6.42 7.72 2.69
CA SER A 19 6.38 8.86 3.62
C SER A 19 7.35 8.72 4.80
N GLY A 20 8.07 7.61 4.92
CA GLY A 20 9.02 7.35 6.01
C GLY A 20 8.39 6.94 7.34
N PHE A 21 7.12 6.52 7.37
CA PHE A 21 6.44 6.00 8.56
C PHE A 21 6.83 4.55 8.86
N ILE A 22 8.11 4.31 9.12
CA ILE A 22 8.72 2.98 9.20
C ILE A 22 8.04 2.03 10.20
N HIS A 23 7.68 2.51 11.39
CA HIS A 23 7.05 1.69 12.43
C HIS A 23 5.62 1.31 12.04
N SER A 24 4.88 2.26 11.47
CA SER A 24 3.52 2.02 10.96
C SER A 24 3.56 1.04 9.80
N ALA A 25 4.50 1.20 8.85
CA ALA A 25 4.67 0.26 7.74
C ALA A 25 4.99 -1.16 8.24
N PHE A 26 5.87 -1.29 9.24
CA PHE A 26 6.19 -2.56 9.85
C PHE A 26 4.96 -3.23 10.49
N CYS A 27 4.28 -2.54 11.40
CA CYS A 27 3.09 -3.07 12.07
C CYS A 27 1.99 -3.41 11.06
N PHE A 28 1.70 -2.50 10.15
CA PHE A 28 0.64 -2.66 9.15
C PHE A 28 0.94 -3.80 8.19
N GLY A 29 2.18 -3.96 7.71
CA GLY A 29 2.54 -5.04 6.80
C GLY A 29 2.31 -6.44 7.41
N HIS A 30 2.52 -6.58 8.72
CA HIS A 30 2.22 -7.80 9.45
C HIS A 30 0.71 -8.00 9.68
N GLU A 31 0.01 -6.96 10.12
CA GLU A 31 -1.42 -7.03 10.44
C GLU A 31 -2.29 -7.26 9.20
N SER A 32 -1.93 -6.63 8.08
CA SER A 32 -2.67 -6.70 6.82
C SER A 32 -2.25 -7.88 5.94
N PHE A 33 -1.25 -8.65 6.33
CA PHE A 33 -0.63 -9.71 5.54
C PHE A 33 -0.25 -9.27 4.11
N VAL A 34 0.22 -8.02 3.93
CA VAL A 34 0.47 -7.45 2.60
C VAL A 34 1.47 -8.27 1.77
N PHE A 35 2.43 -8.93 2.43
CA PHE A 35 3.42 -9.80 1.80
C PHE A 35 2.83 -11.08 1.19
N LYS A 36 1.60 -11.46 1.58
CA LYS A 36 0.84 -12.57 0.98
C LYS A 36 -0.06 -12.11 -0.16
N SER A 37 -0.16 -10.81 -0.42
CA SER A 37 -0.93 -10.29 -1.55
C SER A 37 -0.23 -10.64 -2.86
N ASN A 38 -0.99 -11.01 -3.89
CA ASN A 38 -0.46 -11.33 -5.22
C ASN A 38 -0.20 -10.05 -6.06
N ILE A 39 0.20 -8.96 -5.41
CA ILE A 39 0.40 -7.65 -6.04
C ILE A 39 1.89 -7.46 -6.27
N ASN A 40 2.27 -7.25 -7.53
CA ASN A 40 3.64 -6.97 -7.91
C ASN A 40 3.97 -5.50 -7.63
N GLY A 41 4.87 -5.26 -6.68
CA GLY A 41 5.24 -3.90 -6.28
C GLY A 41 5.94 -3.07 -7.36
N MET A 42 6.48 -3.72 -8.41
CA MET A 42 7.07 -2.99 -9.55
C MET A 42 6.03 -2.31 -10.43
N ASP A 43 4.79 -2.81 -10.42
CA ASP A 43 3.69 -2.28 -11.24
C ASP A 43 2.99 -1.08 -10.56
N VAL A 44 3.33 -0.80 -9.30
CA VAL A 44 2.74 0.29 -8.51
C VAL A 44 3.74 1.46 -8.40
N PRO A 45 3.53 2.56 -9.14
CA PRO A 45 4.43 3.71 -9.09
C PRO A 45 4.38 4.41 -7.73
N PRO A 46 5.44 5.16 -7.36
CA PRO A 46 5.43 5.98 -6.15
C PRO A 46 4.29 7.00 -6.16
N GLY A 47 3.70 7.29 -5.01
CA GLY A 47 2.64 8.28 -4.87
C GLY A 47 1.28 7.85 -5.43
N THR A 48 1.10 6.59 -5.82
CA THR A 48 -0.16 6.08 -6.39
C THR A 48 -1.35 6.34 -5.47
N LEU A 49 -1.22 6.07 -4.16
CA LEU A 49 -2.30 6.30 -3.21
C LEU A 49 -2.72 7.77 -3.16
N VAL A 50 -1.75 8.67 -3.08
CA VAL A 50 -2.00 10.13 -3.03
C VAL A 50 -2.66 10.59 -4.32
N SER A 51 -2.14 10.17 -5.48
CA SER A 51 -2.73 10.49 -6.78
C SER A 51 -4.16 9.95 -6.95
N MET A 52 -4.49 8.83 -6.32
CA MET A 52 -5.83 8.26 -6.37
C MET A 52 -6.81 9.04 -5.49
N ILE A 53 -6.39 9.49 -4.31
CA ILE A 53 -7.22 10.25 -3.35
C ILE A 53 -7.38 11.71 -3.78
N GLN A 54 -6.34 12.32 -4.34
CA GLN A 54 -6.35 13.72 -4.77
C GLN A 54 -7.16 13.96 -6.05
N LYS A 55 -7.86 12.94 -6.55
CA LYS A 55 -8.80 13.06 -7.67
C LYS A 55 -10.04 13.86 -7.32
#